data_AF-A0A1H4GWA5-F1
#
_entry.id   AF-A0A1H4GWA5-F1
#
_cell.length_a   1.000
_cell.length_b   1.000
_cell.length_c   1.000
_cell.angle_alpha   90.00
_cell.angle_beta   90.00
_cell.angle_gamma   90.00
#
_symmetry.space_group_name_H-M   'P 1'
#
loop_
_entity.id
_entity.type
_entity.pdbx_description
1 polymer ?
#
loop_
_entity_poly.entity_id
_entity_poly.type
_entity_poly.pdbx_seq_one_letter_code
_entity_poly.pdbx_strand_id
1 'polypeptide(L)'
;MRTRNPFVPAAIVAALTIGSLAACSSGGNTNYVTSHTPAASSSSSAGSSDDTKSEELPSDFPKSDVPIVDGTVVVARGDKENGWSVTVQPSGKEGFADAKTALEGKGFTQQPGATDSSAVYVSDAYTVAVKTPGVSVTYNVTANQ
;
A
#
# COMPACT_ATOMS: atom_id res chain seq x y z
N MET A 1 13.81 50.52 -6.88
CA MET A 1 12.92 50.38 -8.06
C MET A 1 11.90 49.28 -7.75
N ARG A 2 10.82 49.56 -7.01
CA ARG A 2 9.41 49.61 -7.48
C ARG A 2 9.20 49.18 -8.94
N THR A 3 8.30 48.21 -9.17
CA THR A 3 7.21 48.18 -10.18
C THR A 3 6.47 46.83 -10.06
N ARG A 4 5.35 46.78 -9.34
CA ARG A 4 3.93 46.83 -9.78
C ARG A 4 3.36 45.48 -10.26
N ASN A 5 2.54 44.88 -9.40
CA ASN A 5 1.48 43.94 -9.76
C ASN A 5 0.35 44.70 -10.46
N PRO A 6 -0.32 44.09 -11.47
CA PRO A 6 -1.75 44.32 -11.60
C PRO A 6 -2.55 43.02 -11.63
N PHE A 7 -3.49 42.98 -10.70
CA PHE A 7 -4.73 42.20 -10.76
C PHE A 7 -5.43 42.36 -12.12
N VAL A 8 -6.01 41.26 -12.62
CA VAL A 8 -7.22 41.30 -13.44
C VAL A 8 -8.18 40.21 -12.93
N PRO A 9 -9.38 40.57 -12.43
CA PRO A 9 -10.46 39.65 -12.11
C PRO A 9 -11.37 39.47 -13.33
N ALA A 10 -11.82 38.24 -13.59
CA ALA A 10 -12.92 37.99 -14.52
C ALA A 10 -13.93 37.07 -13.83
N ALA A 11 -15.03 37.67 -13.38
CA ALA A 11 -16.22 37.01 -12.87
C ALA A 11 -17.10 36.57 -14.04
N ILE A 12 -17.56 35.31 -14.06
CA ILE A 12 -18.73 34.87 -14.84
C ILE A 12 -19.44 33.79 -14.01
N VAL A 13 -20.44 34.18 -13.21
CA VAL A 13 -21.90 34.01 -13.40
C VAL A 13 -22.44 32.66 -12.91
N ALA A 14 -23.48 32.80 -12.11
CA ALA A 14 -24.21 31.82 -11.33
C ALA A 14 -24.96 30.77 -12.17
N ALA A 15 -25.12 29.59 -11.57
CA ALA A 15 -26.35 28.81 -11.71
C ALA A 15 -26.72 28.25 -10.33
N LEU A 16 -27.70 28.90 -9.69
CA LEU A 16 -28.46 28.32 -8.59
C LEU A 16 -29.39 27.26 -9.18
N THR A 17 -29.18 25.99 -8.84
CA THR A 17 -30.19 24.95 -8.97
C THR A 17 -30.53 24.44 -7.57
N ILE A 18 -31.67 24.92 -7.07
CA ILE A 18 -32.32 24.45 -5.85
C ILE A 18 -33.42 23.46 -6.29
N GLY A 19 -33.48 22.29 -5.65
CA GLY A 19 -34.56 21.30 -5.77
C GLY A 19 -34.04 19.96 -6.30
N SER A 20 -34.24 18.81 -5.65
CA SER A 20 -35.41 18.41 -4.86
C SER A 20 -35.04 17.38 -3.79
N LEU A 21 -35.85 17.36 -2.72
CA LEU A 21 -35.80 16.42 -1.63
C LEU A 21 -36.38 15.05 -2.06
N ALA A 22 -35.57 13.99 -1.99
CA ALA A 22 -35.93 12.57 -1.85
C ALA A 22 -34.59 11.80 -1.71
N ALA A 23 -34.36 10.85 -0.82
CA ALA A 23 -35.23 10.13 0.07
C ALA A 23 -34.42 9.68 1.30
N CYS A 24 -35.09 9.65 2.44
CA CYS A 24 -34.67 8.86 3.58
C CYS A 24 -34.58 7.37 3.21
N SER A 25 -33.70 6.69 3.92
CA SER A 25 -33.81 5.27 4.28
C SER A 25 -33.35 4.23 3.25
N SER A 26 -32.25 3.58 3.65
CA SER A 26 -32.21 2.13 3.83
C SER A 26 -32.13 1.26 2.59
N GLY A 27 -30.92 0.70 2.38
CA GLY A 27 -30.72 -0.70 2.00
C GLY A 27 -31.29 -1.18 0.66
N GLY A 28 -30.41 -1.53 -0.27
CA GLY A 28 -30.82 -2.37 -1.40
C GLY A 28 -29.94 -2.23 -2.63
N ASN A 29 -29.05 -3.20 -2.81
CA ASN A 29 -28.42 -3.60 -4.05
C ASN A 29 -29.42 -3.63 -5.24
N THR A 30 -29.06 -3.08 -6.41
CA THR A 30 -29.04 -3.79 -7.72
C THR A 30 -28.81 -2.84 -8.92
N ASN A 31 -27.64 -3.03 -9.54
CA ASN A 31 -27.46 -3.22 -10.99
C ASN A 31 -28.19 -2.28 -11.98
N TYR A 32 -27.48 -1.25 -12.45
CA TYR A 32 -27.67 -0.69 -13.79
C TYR A 32 -26.33 -0.62 -14.53
N VAL A 33 -26.22 -1.46 -15.57
CA VAL A 33 -25.18 -1.45 -16.60
C VAL A 33 -25.48 -0.35 -17.62
N THR A 34 -24.53 0.55 -17.85
CA THR A 34 -24.10 0.87 -19.23
C THR A 34 -22.70 1.49 -19.22
N SER A 35 -21.87 0.88 -20.06
CA SER A 35 -20.43 1.06 -20.24
C SER A 35 -20.06 2.46 -20.75
N HIS A 36 -18.79 2.87 -20.58
CA HIS A 36 -17.91 3.57 -21.55
C HIS A 36 -16.78 4.29 -20.80
N THR A 37 -15.72 3.58 -20.38
CA THR A 37 -14.32 4.06 -20.28
C THR A 37 -13.46 2.84 -19.96
N PRO A 38 -12.41 2.50 -20.73
CA PRO A 38 -11.44 1.49 -20.30
C PRO A 38 -10.52 2.15 -19.26
N ALA A 39 -11.02 2.26 -18.03
CA ALA A 39 -10.20 2.63 -16.90
C ALA A 39 -9.58 1.34 -16.36
N ALA A 40 -8.27 1.18 -16.58
CA ALA A 40 -7.45 0.36 -15.71
C ALA A 40 -7.57 0.94 -14.31
N SER A 41 -8.46 0.37 -13.51
CA SER A 41 -8.69 0.74 -12.13
C SER A 41 -9.13 -0.52 -11.43
N SER A 42 -8.14 -1.24 -10.90
CA SER A 42 -8.36 -2.28 -9.91
C SER A 42 -9.27 -1.71 -8.84
N SER A 43 -10.45 -2.29 -8.74
CA SER A 43 -11.55 -1.89 -7.89
C SER A 43 -11.10 -1.78 -6.43
N SER A 44 -11.05 -0.55 -5.92
CA SER A 44 -11.15 -0.26 -4.50
C SER A 44 -12.58 -0.54 -4.05
N SER A 45 -12.80 -1.70 -3.44
CA SER A 45 -13.98 -1.89 -2.60
C SER A 45 -13.66 -1.32 -1.22
N ALA A 46 -14.04 -0.06 -1.01
CA ALA A 46 -14.17 0.50 0.31
C ALA A 46 -15.45 -0.07 0.95
N GLY A 47 -15.32 -1.23 1.58
CA GLY A 47 -16.33 -1.81 2.46
C GLY A 47 -15.77 -1.85 3.87
N SER A 48 -16.25 -0.98 4.75
CA SER A 48 -16.02 -1.11 6.18
C SER A 48 -16.71 -2.38 6.69
N SER A 49 -15.93 -3.41 6.89
CA SER A 49 -16.16 -4.52 7.81
C SER A 49 -14.77 -4.93 8.28
N ASP A 50 -14.63 -5.22 9.56
CA ASP A 50 -13.41 -5.60 10.26
C ASP A 50 -12.95 -7.01 9.79
N ASP A 51 -12.66 -7.12 8.50
CA ASP A 51 -12.22 -8.31 7.78
C ASP A 51 -11.33 -7.79 6.64
N THR A 52 -10.17 -7.24 7.00
CA THR A 52 -9.12 -7.01 6.00
C THR A 52 -8.73 -8.38 5.43
N LYS A 53 -9.33 -8.72 4.28
CA LYS A 53 -8.99 -9.91 3.49
C LYS A 53 -7.51 -9.82 3.15
N SER A 54 -6.71 -10.73 3.70
CA SER A 54 -5.30 -10.83 3.34
C SER A 54 -5.16 -11.03 1.83
N GLU A 55 -4.37 -10.18 1.19
CA GLU A 55 -3.96 -10.39 -0.19
C GLU A 55 -3.10 -11.65 -0.30
N GLU A 56 -3.24 -12.35 -1.42
CA GLU A 56 -2.45 -13.54 -1.70
C GLU A 56 -1.07 -13.13 -2.21
N LEU A 57 -0.02 -13.64 -1.57
CA LEU A 57 1.35 -13.38 -2.01
C LEU A 57 1.57 -13.95 -3.42
N PRO A 58 2.36 -13.28 -4.29
CA PRO A 58 2.76 -13.81 -5.59
C PRO A 58 3.27 -15.25 -5.47
N SER A 59 2.89 -16.11 -6.42
CA SER A 59 3.23 -17.54 -6.40
C SER A 59 4.74 -17.80 -6.46
N ASP A 60 5.47 -16.86 -7.03
CA ASP A 60 6.92 -16.84 -7.19
C ASP A 60 7.65 -16.17 -6.02
N PHE A 61 6.95 -15.64 -5.01
CA PHE A 61 7.57 -15.03 -3.85
C PHE A 61 8.36 -16.07 -3.03
N PRO A 62 9.64 -15.80 -2.67
CA PRO A 62 10.51 -16.74 -1.98
C PRO A 62 10.20 -16.84 -0.47
N LYS A 63 9.03 -17.36 -0.09
CA LYS A 63 8.58 -17.46 1.33
C LYS A 63 9.50 -18.33 2.20
N SER A 64 10.19 -19.29 1.59
CA SER A 64 11.11 -20.19 2.29
C SER A 64 12.36 -19.46 2.76
N ASP A 65 12.85 -18.54 1.94
CA ASP A 65 14.07 -17.78 2.17
C ASP A 65 13.78 -16.47 2.90
N VAL A 66 12.75 -15.72 2.47
CA VAL A 66 12.36 -14.43 3.03
C VAL A 66 11.13 -14.61 3.93
N PRO A 67 11.31 -14.72 5.25
CA PRO A 67 10.20 -14.77 6.19
C PRO A 67 9.52 -13.41 6.25
N ILE A 68 8.20 -13.43 6.38
CA ILE A 68 7.38 -12.26 6.58
C ILE A 68 6.71 -12.40 7.94
N VAL A 69 6.51 -11.29 8.66
CA VAL A 69 5.82 -11.33 9.95
C VAL A 69 4.39 -11.82 9.81
N ASP A 70 3.92 -12.49 10.84
CA ASP A 70 2.51 -12.85 10.97
C ASP A 70 1.64 -11.59 11.03
N GLY A 71 0.59 -11.60 10.23
CA GLY A 71 -0.34 -10.49 10.11
C GLY A 71 -1.17 -10.56 8.84
N THR A 72 -1.90 -9.49 8.59
CA THR A 72 -2.71 -9.35 7.39
C THR A 72 -1.89 -8.74 6.27
N VAL A 73 -1.73 -9.45 5.16
CA VAL A 73 -1.08 -8.91 3.97
C VAL A 73 -2.05 -7.94 3.30
N VAL A 74 -1.69 -6.65 3.25
CA VAL A 74 -2.55 -5.59 2.68
C VAL A 74 -2.13 -5.19 1.27
N VAL A 75 -0.88 -5.43 0.92
CA VAL A 75 -0.34 -5.22 -0.42
C VAL A 75 0.58 -6.40 -0.75
N ALA A 76 0.36 -7.06 -1.87
CA ALA A 76 1.30 -8.06 -2.39
C ALA A 76 1.41 -7.98 -3.91
N ARG A 77 2.57 -7.53 -4.40
CA ARG A 77 2.79 -7.32 -5.83
C ARG A 77 4.24 -7.51 -6.23
N GLY A 78 4.48 -7.55 -7.54
CA GLY A 78 5.79 -7.73 -8.13
C GLY A 78 6.07 -9.19 -8.44
N ASP A 79 7.29 -9.44 -8.89
CA ASP A 79 7.73 -10.72 -9.46
C ASP A 79 9.27 -10.83 -9.38
N LYS A 80 9.80 -11.98 -9.78
CA LYS A 80 11.25 -12.23 -9.76
C LYS A 80 12.09 -11.24 -10.59
N GLU A 81 11.57 -10.70 -11.68
CA GLU A 81 12.29 -9.78 -12.57
C GLU A 81 12.27 -8.34 -12.03
N ASN A 82 11.11 -7.90 -11.50
CA ASN A 82 10.92 -6.55 -10.98
C ASN A 82 11.17 -6.39 -9.47
N GLY A 83 11.34 -7.51 -8.76
CA GLY A 83 11.31 -7.57 -7.31
C GLY A 83 9.89 -7.59 -6.75
N TRP A 84 9.77 -7.99 -5.50
CA TRP A 84 8.50 -8.08 -4.78
C TRP A 84 8.34 -6.91 -3.82
N SER A 85 7.11 -6.44 -3.67
CA SER A 85 6.72 -5.46 -2.66
C SER A 85 5.51 -5.99 -1.90
N VAL A 86 5.73 -6.29 -0.62
CA VAL A 86 4.73 -6.86 0.28
C VAL A 86 4.55 -5.92 1.45
N THR A 87 3.34 -5.50 1.75
CA THR A 87 3.03 -4.77 2.99
C THR A 87 2.15 -5.63 3.86
N VAL A 88 2.59 -5.82 5.10
CA VAL A 88 1.88 -6.58 6.13
C VAL A 88 1.46 -5.64 7.24
N GLN A 89 0.23 -5.78 7.68
CA GLN A 89 -0.29 -5.20 8.90
C GLN A 89 -0.12 -6.24 10.01
N PRO A 90 0.94 -6.14 10.83
CA PRO A 90 1.12 -7.03 11.98
C PRO A 90 -0.01 -6.80 12.99
N SER A 91 -0.42 -7.87 13.67
CA SER A 91 -1.43 -7.79 14.74
C SER A 91 -0.93 -7.06 15.99
N GLY A 92 0.40 -6.89 16.12
CA GLY A 92 1.06 -6.21 17.23
C GLY A 92 1.85 -4.98 16.77
N LYS A 93 2.20 -4.12 17.73
CA LYS A 93 3.01 -2.90 17.49
C LYS A 93 4.49 -3.17 17.18
N GLU A 94 4.92 -4.42 17.32
CA GLU A 94 6.34 -4.82 17.23
C GLU A 94 6.71 -5.45 15.89
N GLY A 95 5.83 -5.41 14.89
CA GLY A 95 6.06 -6.11 13.62
C GLY A 95 7.36 -5.73 12.91
N PHE A 96 7.85 -4.48 13.06
CA PHE A 96 9.17 -4.14 12.50
C PHE A 96 10.32 -4.84 13.24
N ALA A 97 10.24 -4.97 14.57
CA ALA A 97 11.24 -5.70 15.34
C ALA A 97 11.19 -7.21 15.02
N ASP A 98 9.98 -7.77 14.94
CA ASP A 98 9.77 -9.18 14.58
C ASP A 98 10.32 -9.49 13.18
N ALA A 99 10.10 -8.58 12.21
CA ALA A 99 10.62 -8.70 10.85
C ALA A 99 12.14 -8.79 10.81
N LYS A 100 12.81 -7.93 11.59
CA LYS A 100 14.27 -7.90 11.71
C LYS A 100 14.79 -9.21 12.27
N THR A 101 14.24 -9.65 13.40
CA THR A 101 14.63 -10.92 14.04
C THR A 101 14.39 -12.12 13.13
N ALA A 102 13.29 -12.15 12.39
CA ALA A 102 13.00 -13.24 11.45
C ALA A 102 14.03 -13.30 10.30
N LEU A 103 14.40 -12.16 9.72
CA LEU A 103 15.40 -12.08 8.66
C LEU A 103 16.80 -12.47 9.17
N GLU A 104 17.20 -11.98 10.34
CA GLU A 104 18.47 -12.33 10.97
C GLU A 104 18.53 -13.83 11.32
N GLY A 105 17.43 -14.39 11.82
CA GLY A 105 17.31 -15.81 12.11
C GLY A 105 17.41 -16.71 10.86
N LYS A 106 17.17 -16.14 9.67
CA LYS A 106 17.36 -16.81 8.37
C LYS A 106 18.74 -16.60 7.77
N GLY A 107 19.63 -15.89 8.47
CA GLY A 107 21.00 -15.64 8.04
C GLY A 107 21.16 -14.40 7.14
N PHE A 108 20.15 -13.53 7.06
CA PHE A 108 20.35 -12.24 6.41
C PHE A 108 21.25 -11.35 7.26
N THR A 109 22.17 -10.66 6.60
CA THR A 109 23.06 -9.69 7.23
C THR A 109 22.49 -8.28 7.09
N GLN A 110 22.27 -7.61 8.23
CA GLN A 110 21.84 -6.22 8.23
C GLN A 110 22.93 -5.33 7.63
N GLN A 111 22.54 -4.48 6.67
CA GLN A 111 23.40 -3.49 6.07
C GLN A 111 23.53 -2.23 6.96
N PRO A 112 24.65 -1.49 6.84
CA PRO A 112 24.78 -0.20 7.51
C PRO A 112 23.71 0.79 7.05
N GLY A 113 23.31 1.71 7.93
CA GLY A 113 22.28 2.71 7.63
C GLY A 113 20.85 2.33 8.03
N ALA A 114 20.68 1.24 8.78
CA ALA A 114 19.41 0.93 9.42
C ALA A 114 19.02 2.03 10.43
N THR A 115 17.72 2.28 10.54
CA THR A 115 17.08 3.21 11.46
C THR A 115 15.96 2.48 12.21
N ASP A 116 15.31 3.17 13.14
CA ASP A 116 14.16 2.64 13.87
C ASP A 116 12.94 2.33 12.99
N SER A 117 12.92 2.82 11.75
CA SER A 117 11.78 2.65 10.82
C SER A 117 12.15 2.07 9.46
N SER A 118 13.43 1.79 9.21
CA SER A 118 13.90 1.24 7.93
C SER A 118 15.18 0.45 8.15
N ALA A 119 15.27 -0.75 7.58
CA ALA A 119 16.48 -1.56 7.60
C ALA A 119 16.62 -2.29 6.27
N VAL A 120 17.87 -2.54 5.86
CA VAL A 120 18.17 -3.33 4.66
C VAL A 120 18.94 -4.56 5.09
N TYR A 121 18.52 -5.71 4.59
CA TYR A 121 19.02 -7.03 4.90
C TYR A 121 19.47 -7.69 3.60
N VAL A 122 20.65 -8.30 3.59
CA VAL A 122 21.21 -8.95 2.40
C VAL A 122 21.60 -10.37 2.75
N SER A 123 21.23 -11.31 1.90
CA SER A 123 21.72 -12.69 1.87
C SER A 123 22.45 -12.93 0.55
N ASP A 124 22.97 -14.14 0.33
CA ASP A 124 23.57 -14.51 -0.96
C ASP A 124 22.56 -14.41 -2.12
N ALA A 125 21.29 -14.75 -1.89
CA ALA A 125 20.27 -14.83 -2.93
C ALA A 125 19.38 -13.59 -3.04
N TYR A 126 19.17 -12.83 -1.96
CA TYR A 126 18.18 -11.74 -1.94
C TYR A 126 18.65 -10.51 -1.15
N THR A 127 18.16 -9.36 -1.58
CA THR A 127 18.20 -8.10 -0.83
C THR A 127 16.79 -7.74 -0.38
N VAL A 128 16.59 -7.54 0.92
CA VAL A 128 15.30 -7.24 1.55
C VAL A 128 15.39 -5.89 2.26
N ALA A 129 14.67 -4.89 1.76
CA ALA A 129 14.49 -3.62 2.45
C ALA A 129 13.16 -3.64 3.22
N VAL A 130 13.24 -3.52 4.54
CA VAL A 130 12.08 -3.48 5.43
C VAL A 130 11.86 -2.06 5.90
N LYS A 131 10.62 -1.57 5.84
CA LYS A 131 10.23 -0.21 6.27
C LYS A 131 8.93 -0.26 7.06
N THR A 132 8.76 0.63 8.02
CA THR A 132 7.52 0.72 8.80
C THR A 132 6.91 2.12 8.82
N PRO A 133 5.97 2.44 7.90
CA PRO A 133 5.15 3.65 8.02
C PRO A 133 4.09 3.45 9.11
N GLY A 134 4.45 3.75 10.36
CA GLY A 134 3.56 3.59 11.51
C GLY A 134 3.56 2.16 12.04
N VAL A 135 2.44 1.45 11.91
CA VAL A 135 2.27 0.07 12.41
C VAL A 135 2.41 -1.00 11.33
N SER A 136 2.40 -0.62 10.04
CA SER A 136 2.52 -1.57 8.93
C SER A 136 3.97 -1.79 8.56
N VAL A 137 4.32 -2.99 8.12
CA VAL A 137 5.68 -3.35 7.69
C VAL A 137 5.68 -3.65 6.20
N THR A 138 6.45 -2.87 5.45
CA THR A 138 6.66 -3.05 4.00
C THR A 138 8.00 -3.73 3.76
N TYR A 139 7.98 -4.82 3.00
CA TYR A 139 9.11 -5.60 2.52
C TYR A 139 9.28 -5.37 1.03
N ASN A 140 10.45 -4.89 0.64
CA ASN A 140 10.87 -4.83 -0.74
C ASN A 140 11.98 -5.86 -0.94
N VAL A 141 11.69 -6.90 -1.70
CA VAL A 141 12.60 -8.03 -1.93
C VAL A 141 13.09 -7.98 -3.37
N THR A 142 14.39 -8.07 -3.57
CA THR A 142 15.01 -8.13 -4.89
C THR A 142 15.95 -9.33 -4.93
N ALA A 143 15.90 -10.13 -5.99
CA ALA A 143 16.86 -11.21 -6.19
C ALA A 143 18.24 -10.62 -6.55
N ASN A 144 19.28 -11.12 -5.90
CA ASN A 144 20.66 -10.81 -6.28
C ASN A 144 20.96 -11.55 -7.60
N GLN A 145 21.57 -10.85 -8.55
CA GLN A 145 21.97 -11.40 -9.85
C GLN A 145 23.42 -11.88 -9.80
#